data_AF-A0A7X5URM1-F1
#
_entry.id   AF-A0A7X5URM1-F1
#
_cell.length_a   1.000
_cell.length_b   1.000
_cell.length_c   1.000
_cell.angle_alpha   90.00
_cell.angle_beta   90.00
_cell.angle_gamma   90.00
#
_symmetry.space_group_name_H-M   'P 1'
#
loop_
_entity.id
_entity.type
_entity.pdbx_description
1 polymer ?
#
loop_
_entity_poly.entity_id
_entity_poly.type
_entity_poly.pdbx_seq_one_letter_code
_entity_poly.pdbx_strand_id
1 'polypeptide(L)'
;MRTTSLAAVVALTAGIVLAAPVSAGGEPSGPDNVCIPSVPETDVLEPGPVDICVSVFKPADASRDNRVPVLLHSHGWGGSRTSAPGSFQRYLDAGFGVVSIDQRGFGESGGKAHVEDPAFEGADVIAVVDYVASLDWVKRDGPDDPVLGAIGGSYGGGYQFVGAFTELMLTGRTRFDALAPQITWYSLNESLAPSDVVRTAWTGLLYTAGLDAHTSTVHTGFAEGMATGDWPASMAEFFGDNGPAFHVEQGGKLDIPVLLRQGISDNLFPLDQAIKNFDTALTDRARRDSLLIGYNGGHALPNVLPVGTAVSGDACSARLSGAGYDELELRFFAENLLGAPRELTGHGRYHLMTARGDCLSVDSVAPTARYSLPDITTTTAAGVPQAIKIADGPLTIAGTSRLDALVTALGVDSRAFFALSAGTSPLDARVIQNNVLPHREESLNLGTRRQIELPSVAATVKEGESLFLTVSPTSDMFALHGSRTPGAMVLKDVAVNLPVVS
;
A
#
# COMPACT_ATOMS: atom_id res chain seq x y z
N MET A 1 39.45 -27.03 12.92
CA MET A 1 38.74 -25.87 13.50
C MET A 1 37.75 -25.36 12.47
N ARG A 2 36.50 -25.79 12.58
CA ARG A 2 35.36 -25.32 11.79
C ARG A 2 34.25 -25.07 12.81
N THR A 3 33.87 -23.82 13.02
CA THR A 3 32.77 -23.44 13.90
C THR A 3 31.62 -22.97 13.03
N THR A 4 30.65 -23.86 12.86
CA THR A 4 29.28 -23.58 12.42
C THR A 4 28.61 -22.65 13.43
N SER A 5 28.11 -21.50 12.97
CA SER A 5 27.24 -20.63 13.76
C SER A 5 25.79 -20.92 13.38
N LEU A 6 25.02 -21.47 14.33
CA LEU A 6 23.57 -21.60 14.24
C LEU A 6 22.93 -20.23 14.49
N ALA A 7 22.00 -19.84 13.60
CA ALA A 7 21.10 -18.72 13.81
C ALA A 7 20.10 -19.05 14.94
N ALA A 8 19.99 -18.18 15.93
CA ALA A 8 19.03 -18.30 17.01
C ALA A 8 17.71 -17.62 16.60
N VAL A 9 16.64 -18.42 16.52
CA VAL A 9 15.26 -17.94 16.44
C VAL A 9 14.82 -17.55 17.84
N VAL A 10 14.55 -16.27 18.07
CA VAL A 10 13.97 -15.77 19.33
C VAL A 10 12.45 -15.89 19.22
N ALA A 11 11.89 -16.92 19.84
CA ALA A 11 10.45 -17.00 20.10
C ALA A 11 10.14 -16.18 21.36
N LEU A 12 9.38 -15.08 21.22
CA LEU A 12 8.79 -14.40 22.39
C LEU A 12 7.58 -15.21 22.86
N THR A 13 7.75 -15.97 23.94
CA THR A 13 6.65 -16.54 24.72
C THR A 13 6.19 -15.53 25.77
N ALA A 14 5.05 -14.90 25.55
CA ALA A 14 4.38 -14.10 26.58
C ALA A 14 3.71 -15.03 27.60
N GLY A 15 4.15 -14.96 28.86
CA GLY A 15 3.59 -15.73 29.97
C GLY A 15 2.18 -15.27 30.33
N ILE A 16 1.25 -16.23 30.37
CA ILE A 16 -0.13 -16.02 30.81
C ILE A 16 -0.17 -16.04 32.35
N VAL A 17 -0.53 -14.91 32.96
CA VAL A 17 -0.90 -14.83 34.38
C VAL A 17 -2.43 -14.94 34.47
N LEU A 18 -2.93 -16.05 34.99
CA LEU A 18 -4.36 -16.28 35.27
C LEU A 18 -4.78 -15.47 36.51
N ALA A 19 -5.47 -14.36 36.31
CA ALA A 19 -6.24 -13.70 37.36
C ALA A 19 -7.66 -14.31 37.45
N ALA A 20 -8.13 -14.59 38.66
CA ALA A 20 -9.48 -15.12 38.92
C ALA A 20 -10.58 -14.08 38.59
N PRO A 21 -11.80 -14.51 38.21
CA PRO A 21 -12.83 -13.60 37.76
C PRO A 21 -13.46 -12.85 38.93
N VAL A 22 -13.53 -11.53 38.82
CA VAL A 22 -14.42 -10.69 39.63
C VAL A 22 -15.67 -10.45 38.78
N SER A 23 -16.79 -11.07 39.17
CA SER A 23 -18.09 -10.78 38.55
C SER A 23 -18.68 -9.49 39.12
N ALA A 24 -18.77 -8.44 38.30
CA ALA A 24 -19.74 -7.35 38.45
C ALA A 24 -19.83 -6.53 37.15
N GLY A 25 -21.02 -6.47 36.55
CA GLY A 25 -21.36 -5.77 35.30
C GLY A 25 -21.65 -6.75 34.18
N GLY A 26 -22.86 -6.69 33.57
CA GLY A 26 -23.20 -7.54 32.43
C GLY A 26 -22.17 -7.38 31.31
N GLU A 27 -21.73 -8.49 30.71
CA GLU A 27 -20.83 -8.45 29.56
C GLU A 27 -21.45 -7.54 28.48
N PRO A 28 -20.68 -6.63 27.87
CA PRO A 28 -21.15 -5.89 26.71
C PRO A 28 -21.67 -6.91 25.68
N SER A 29 -22.89 -6.73 25.17
CA SER A 29 -23.38 -7.55 24.07
C SER A 29 -22.39 -7.43 22.91
N GLY A 30 -21.91 -8.57 22.40
CA GLY A 30 -21.04 -8.58 21.23
C GLY A 30 -21.74 -8.05 19.98
N PRO A 31 -20.98 -7.78 18.90
CA PRO A 31 -21.55 -7.33 17.64
C PRO A 31 -22.51 -8.37 17.06
N ASP A 32 -23.50 -7.92 16.29
CA ASP A 32 -24.36 -8.81 15.52
C ASP A 32 -23.55 -9.40 14.36
N ASN A 33 -23.64 -10.71 14.13
CA ASN A 33 -22.94 -11.39 13.04
C ASN A 33 -23.95 -11.84 11.98
N VAL A 34 -23.68 -11.51 10.72
CA VAL A 34 -24.55 -11.83 9.58
C VAL A 34 -23.70 -12.23 8.40
N CYS A 35 -24.15 -13.22 7.62
CA CYS A 35 -23.54 -13.56 6.34
C CYS A 35 -24.52 -13.25 5.20
N ILE A 36 -24.00 -12.59 4.17
CA ILE A 36 -24.76 -12.00 3.08
C ILE A 36 -24.43 -12.77 1.80
N PRO A 37 -25.42 -13.33 1.09
CA PRO A 37 -25.16 -14.00 -0.18
C PRO A 37 -24.56 -13.04 -1.21
N SER A 38 -23.58 -13.51 -1.96
CA SER A 38 -22.92 -12.76 -3.02
C SER A 38 -22.76 -13.60 -4.29
N VAL A 39 -21.99 -13.09 -5.25
CA VAL A 39 -21.66 -13.79 -6.49
C VAL A 39 -20.96 -15.13 -6.19
N PRO A 40 -21.33 -16.21 -6.90
CA PRO A 40 -20.78 -17.53 -6.64
C PRO A 40 -19.28 -17.61 -6.97
N GLU A 41 -18.58 -18.53 -6.32
CA GLU A 41 -17.22 -18.90 -6.67
C GLU A 41 -17.18 -19.64 -8.01
N THR A 42 -16.20 -19.30 -8.84
CA THR A 42 -15.99 -19.89 -10.16
C THR A 42 -14.64 -20.58 -10.31
N ASP A 43 -13.79 -20.57 -9.29
CA ASP A 43 -12.58 -21.38 -9.26
C ASP A 43 -12.92 -22.85 -9.56
N VAL A 44 -12.17 -23.44 -10.48
CA VAL A 44 -12.49 -24.76 -11.04
C VAL A 44 -12.41 -25.89 -10.02
N LEU A 45 -11.69 -25.69 -8.91
CA LEU A 45 -11.52 -26.70 -7.88
C LEU A 45 -12.60 -26.61 -6.79
N GLU A 46 -13.14 -25.42 -6.54
CA GLU A 46 -14.10 -25.16 -5.45
C GLU A 46 -15.26 -24.23 -5.88
N PRO A 47 -16.02 -24.53 -6.96
CA PRO A 47 -17.12 -23.67 -7.38
C PRO A 47 -18.33 -23.81 -6.42
N GLY A 48 -19.10 -22.74 -6.22
CA GLY A 48 -20.28 -22.81 -5.36
C GLY A 48 -20.85 -21.47 -4.92
N PRO A 49 -21.97 -21.47 -4.18
CA PRO A 49 -22.48 -20.24 -3.56
C PRO A 49 -21.48 -19.69 -2.54
N VAL A 50 -21.42 -18.37 -2.42
CA VAL A 50 -20.56 -17.67 -1.46
C VAL A 50 -21.39 -16.72 -0.62
N ASP A 51 -21.18 -16.79 0.69
CA ASP A 51 -21.69 -15.81 1.64
C ASP A 51 -20.51 -15.00 2.20
N ILE A 52 -20.73 -13.70 2.38
CA ILE A 52 -19.77 -12.74 2.94
C ILE A 52 -20.22 -12.36 4.34
N CYS A 53 -19.42 -12.73 5.33
CA CYS A 53 -19.74 -12.57 6.74
C CYS A 53 -19.23 -11.25 7.31
N VAL A 54 -20.08 -10.59 8.10
CA VAL A 54 -19.82 -9.29 8.70
C VAL A 54 -20.14 -9.28 10.19
N SER A 55 -19.43 -8.43 10.94
CA SER A 55 -19.74 -8.06 12.32
C SER A 55 -20.25 -6.61 12.36
N VAL A 56 -21.42 -6.38 12.95
CA VAL A 56 -22.08 -5.07 13.03
C VAL A 56 -21.92 -4.49 14.43
N PHE A 57 -21.22 -3.36 14.51
CA PHE A 57 -21.02 -2.57 15.73
C PHE A 57 -21.91 -1.34 15.67
N LYS A 58 -23.01 -1.39 16.43
CA LYS A 58 -24.02 -0.35 16.49
C LYS A 58 -23.79 0.55 17.73
N PRO A 59 -23.76 1.89 17.59
CA PRO A 59 -23.71 2.78 18.74
C PRO A 59 -24.94 2.62 19.64
N ALA A 60 -24.77 2.78 20.95
CA ALA A 60 -25.82 2.51 21.92
C ALA A 60 -27.07 3.40 21.75
N ASP A 61 -26.88 4.62 21.27
CA ASP A 61 -27.94 5.61 21.02
C ASP A 61 -28.52 5.53 19.59
N ALA A 62 -27.92 4.73 18.70
CA ALA A 62 -28.38 4.59 17.33
C ALA A 62 -29.74 3.88 17.27
N SER A 63 -30.68 4.46 16.53
CA SER A 63 -32.03 3.93 16.37
C SER A 63 -32.66 4.43 15.08
N ARG A 64 -33.88 3.98 14.78
CA ARG A 64 -34.65 4.50 13.65
C ARG A 64 -34.85 6.02 13.71
N ASP A 65 -34.96 6.57 14.92
CA ASP A 65 -35.20 8.01 15.15
C ASP A 65 -33.90 8.80 15.40
N ASN A 66 -32.77 8.11 15.65
CA ASN A 66 -31.44 8.69 15.81
C ASN A 66 -30.45 7.91 14.93
N ARG A 67 -30.43 8.23 13.64
CA ARG A 67 -29.63 7.51 12.65
C ARG A 67 -28.20 8.05 12.57
N VAL A 68 -27.23 7.16 12.42
CA VAL A 68 -25.80 7.49 12.39
C VAL A 68 -25.13 7.03 11.08
N PRO A 69 -24.06 7.71 10.61
CA PRO A 69 -23.23 7.19 9.53
C PRO A 69 -22.53 5.89 9.92
N VAL A 70 -22.08 5.13 8.92
CA VAL A 70 -21.33 3.88 9.12
C VAL A 70 -19.93 4.00 8.51
N LEU A 71 -18.94 3.45 9.19
CA LEU A 71 -17.63 3.15 8.62
C LEU A 71 -17.57 1.66 8.28
N LEU A 72 -17.40 1.34 7.00
CA LEU A 72 -17.07 0.00 6.58
C LEU A 72 -15.60 -0.26 6.94
N HIS A 73 -15.30 -1.47 7.42
CA HIS A 73 -13.95 -1.88 7.80
C HIS A 73 -13.64 -3.25 7.20
N SER A 74 -12.39 -3.43 6.80
CA SER A 74 -11.88 -4.74 6.42
C SER A 74 -10.46 -4.98 6.92
N HIS A 75 -10.13 -6.26 7.12
CA HIS A 75 -8.82 -6.73 7.55
C HIS A 75 -7.79 -6.72 6.39
N GLY A 76 -6.50 -6.77 6.76
CA GLY A 76 -5.41 -7.03 5.82
C GLY A 76 -5.37 -8.49 5.35
N TRP A 77 -4.49 -8.79 4.39
CA TRP A 77 -4.34 -10.13 3.81
C TRP A 77 -4.05 -11.19 4.88
N GLY A 78 -4.74 -12.34 4.84
CA GLY A 78 -4.58 -13.41 5.83
C GLY A 78 -5.24 -13.14 7.19
N GLY A 79 -5.94 -12.00 7.32
CA GLY A 79 -6.67 -11.64 8.54
C GLY A 79 -8.10 -12.18 8.58
N SER A 80 -8.86 -11.65 9.54
CA SER A 80 -10.30 -11.85 9.66
C SER A 80 -10.96 -10.60 10.23
N ARG A 81 -12.27 -10.52 10.09
CA ARG A 81 -13.11 -9.45 10.59
C ARG A 81 -12.95 -9.32 12.09
N THR A 82 -13.05 -8.08 12.55
CA THR A 82 -13.08 -7.82 13.98
C THR A 82 -14.47 -8.16 14.52
N SER A 83 -14.52 -8.99 15.56
CA SER A 83 -15.77 -9.48 16.17
C SER A 83 -15.81 -9.33 17.70
N ALA A 84 -14.72 -8.86 18.32
CA ALA A 84 -14.66 -8.73 19.78
C ALA A 84 -15.44 -7.50 20.28
N PRO A 85 -16.25 -7.61 21.36
CA PRO A 85 -16.92 -6.46 21.97
C PRO A 85 -15.93 -5.36 22.36
N GLY A 86 -16.33 -4.09 22.26
CA GLY A 86 -15.48 -2.93 22.55
C GLY A 86 -14.42 -2.65 21.48
N SER A 87 -14.29 -3.49 20.45
CA SER A 87 -13.58 -3.12 19.23
C SER A 87 -14.29 -1.92 18.60
N PHE A 88 -13.51 -1.02 17.99
CA PHE A 88 -14.01 0.22 17.39
C PHE A 88 -14.66 1.23 18.34
N GLN A 89 -14.46 1.11 19.67
CA GLN A 89 -15.07 2.03 20.63
C GLN A 89 -14.80 3.51 20.30
N ARG A 90 -13.61 3.87 19.80
CA ARG A 90 -13.29 5.24 19.38
C ARG A 90 -14.23 5.79 18.30
N TYR A 91 -14.73 4.93 17.41
CA TYR A 91 -15.66 5.30 16.35
C TYR A 91 -17.10 5.34 16.87
N LEU A 92 -17.47 4.35 17.70
CA LEU A 92 -18.79 4.31 18.35
C LEU A 92 -19.00 5.54 19.22
N ASP A 93 -18.01 5.93 20.02
CA ASP A 93 -18.03 7.13 20.87
C ASP A 93 -18.09 8.43 20.05
N ALA A 94 -17.53 8.43 18.84
CA ALA A 94 -17.59 9.54 17.89
C ALA A 94 -18.90 9.60 17.09
N GLY A 95 -19.82 8.67 17.32
CA GLY A 95 -21.14 8.65 16.66
C GLY A 95 -21.17 7.92 15.31
N PHE A 96 -20.24 7.01 15.06
CA PHE A 96 -20.23 6.15 13.87
C PHE A 96 -20.61 4.73 14.23
N GLY A 97 -21.45 4.08 13.43
CA GLY A 97 -21.48 2.61 13.41
C GLY A 97 -20.29 2.06 12.64
N VAL A 98 -19.92 0.80 12.89
CA VAL A 98 -18.87 0.11 12.14
C VAL A 98 -19.37 -1.25 11.68
N VAL A 99 -19.11 -1.59 10.42
CA VAL A 99 -19.34 -2.95 9.89
C VAL A 99 -17.98 -3.51 9.47
N SER A 100 -17.54 -4.59 10.11
CA SER A 100 -16.28 -5.26 9.76
C SER A 100 -16.55 -6.48 8.90
N ILE A 101 -15.89 -6.59 7.75
CA ILE A 101 -16.08 -7.66 6.76
C ILE A 101 -14.99 -8.73 6.92
N ASP A 102 -15.38 -10.00 6.81
CA ASP A 102 -14.46 -11.08 6.40
C ASP A 102 -14.45 -11.06 4.88
N GLN A 103 -13.32 -10.73 4.28
CA GLN A 103 -13.22 -10.74 2.83
C GLN A 103 -13.34 -12.16 2.28
N ARG A 104 -13.74 -12.30 1.02
CA ARG A 104 -13.86 -13.60 0.32
C ARG A 104 -12.61 -14.47 0.53
N GLY A 105 -12.82 -15.73 0.85
CA GLY A 105 -11.75 -16.71 1.13
C GLY A 105 -11.08 -16.56 2.50
N PHE A 106 -11.51 -15.64 3.35
CA PHE A 106 -10.97 -15.43 4.69
C PHE A 106 -12.03 -15.53 5.78
N GLY A 107 -11.59 -15.86 6.99
CA GLY A 107 -12.43 -15.95 8.19
C GLY A 107 -13.60 -16.93 7.99
N GLU A 108 -14.82 -16.45 8.17
CA GLU A 108 -16.04 -17.25 7.97
C GLU A 108 -16.71 -17.02 6.61
N SER A 109 -16.18 -16.11 5.78
CA SER A 109 -16.66 -15.91 4.42
C SER A 109 -16.26 -17.07 3.50
N GLY A 110 -17.11 -17.39 2.53
CA GLY A 110 -16.86 -18.45 1.56
C GLY A 110 -15.94 -18.05 0.41
N GLY A 111 -15.76 -18.96 -0.55
CA GLY A 111 -15.05 -18.73 -1.81
C GLY A 111 -13.52 -18.71 -1.70
N LYS A 112 -12.86 -18.21 -2.75
CA LYS A 112 -11.41 -17.98 -2.82
C LYS A 112 -11.14 -16.50 -3.09
N ALA A 113 -10.04 -15.98 -2.59
CA ALA A 113 -9.63 -14.60 -2.83
C ALA A 113 -9.15 -14.43 -4.29
N HIS A 114 -9.92 -13.68 -5.07
CA HIS A 114 -9.53 -13.19 -6.40
C HIS A 114 -8.70 -11.90 -6.30
N VAL A 115 -8.45 -11.43 -5.08
CA VAL A 115 -7.49 -10.38 -4.70
C VAL A 115 -7.96 -9.00 -5.15
N GLU A 116 -9.14 -8.60 -4.67
CA GLU A 116 -9.83 -7.36 -5.06
C GLU A 116 -10.19 -7.31 -6.55
N ASP A 117 -10.63 -8.43 -7.12
CA ASP A 117 -11.18 -8.46 -8.48
C ASP A 117 -12.56 -7.79 -8.47
N PRO A 118 -12.84 -6.82 -9.37
CA PRO A 118 -14.12 -6.13 -9.40
C PRO A 118 -15.34 -7.03 -9.66
N ALA A 119 -15.17 -8.15 -10.35
CA ALA A 119 -16.23 -9.12 -10.61
C ALA A 119 -16.59 -9.99 -9.39
N PHE A 120 -15.66 -10.14 -8.43
CA PHE A 120 -15.85 -10.95 -7.22
C PHE A 120 -15.92 -10.07 -5.97
N GLU A 121 -14.78 -9.62 -5.44
CA GLU A 121 -14.74 -8.80 -4.23
C GLU A 121 -15.40 -7.43 -4.43
N GLY A 122 -15.36 -6.85 -5.64
CA GLY A 122 -16.14 -5.65 -5.96
C GLY A 122 -17.64 -5.85 -5.77
N ALA A 123 -18.18 -6.99 -6.23
CA ALA A 123 -19.58 -7.36 -6.04
C ALA A 123 -19.91 -7.70 -4.59
N ASP A 124 -18.98 -8.35 -3.87
CA ASP A 124 -19.09 -8.64 -2.44
C ASP A 124 -19.26 -7.36 -1.62
N VAL A 125 -18.43 -6.34 -1.90
CA VAL A 125 -18.51 -5.06 -1.20
C VAL A 125 -19.84 -4.36 -1.49
N ILE A 126 -20.32 -4.38 -2.75
CA ILE A 126 -21.64 -3.82 -3.09
C ILE A 126 -22.78 -4.51 -2.32
N ALA A 127 -22.75 -5.84 -2.22
CA ALA A 127 -23.75 -6.59 -1.45
C ALA A 127 -23.72 -6.23 0.05
N VAL A 128 -22.52 -6.01 0.61
CA VAL A 128 -22.39 -5.51 2.00
C VAL A 128 -22.93 -4.09 2.14
N VAL A 129 -22.70 -3.19 1.17
CA VAL A 129 -23.26 -1.83 1.18
C VAL A 129 -24.79 -1.86 1.12
N ASP A 130 -25.38 -2.75 0.31
CA ASP A 130 -26.83 -2.96 0.27
C ASP A 130 -27.38 -3.41 1.63
N TYR A 131 -26.69 -4.33 2.29
CA TYR A 131 -27.05 -4.75 3.65
C TYR A 131 -26.95 -3.59 4.65
N VAL A 132 -25.87 -2.80 4.62
CA VAL A 132 -25.71 -1.61 5.47
C VAL A 132 -26.87 -0.62 5.26
N ALA A 133 -27.26 -0.37 4.01
CA ALA A 133 -28.36 0.52 3.68
C ALA A 133 -29.73 0.03 4.20
N SER A 134 -29.89 -1.28 4.40
CA SER A 134 -31.11 -1.90 4.92
C SER A 134 -31.31 -1.67 6.42
N LEU A 135 -30.23 -1.41 7.17
CA LEU A 135 -30.27 -1.23 8.62
C LEU A 135 -31.07 0.04 8.99
N ASP A 136 -32.03 -0.11 9.90
CA ASP A 136 -33.01 0.94 10.20
C ASP A 136 -32.44 2.15 10.95
N TRP A 137 -31.31 1.94 11.63
CA TRP A 137 -30.53 2.91 12.40
C TRP A 137 -29.41 3.58 11.59
N VAL A 138 -29.19 3.19 10.34
CA VAL A 138 -28.17 3.79 9.48
C VAL A 138 -28.72 5.05 8.81
N LYS A 139 -27.94 6.13 8.90
CA LYS A 139 -28.20 7.41 8.24
C LYS A 139 -28.11 7.22 6.72
N ARG A 140 -29.01 7.87 6.00
CA ARG A 140 -29.15 7.72 4.55
C ARG A 140 -29.43 9.08 3.92
N ASP A 141 -28.80 9.35 2.79
CA ASP A 141 -29.05 10.55 1.98
C ASP A 141 -30.13 10.31 0.90
N GLY A 142 -30.44 9.03 0.63
CA GLY A 142 -31.51 8.60 -0.26
C GLY A 142 -31.97 7.17 0.00
N PRO A 143 -32.97 6.68 -0.77
CA PRO A 143 -33.29 5.26 -0.78
C PRO A 143 -32.03 4.45 -1.15
N ASP A 144 -31.72 3.44 -0.34
CA ASP A 144 -30.58 2.53 -0.53
C ASP A 144 -29.19 3.22 -0.61
N ASP A 145 -29.09 4.44 -0.10
CA ASP A 145 -27.90 5.29 -0.14
C ASP A 145 -27.46 5.66 1.29
N PRO A 146 -26.68 4.78 1.96
CA PRO A 146 -26.21 5.02 3.32
C PRO A 146 -25.14 6.10 3.36
N VAL A 147 -25.10 6.90 4.42
CA VAL A 147 -23.96 7.79 4.67
C VAL A 147 -22.79 6.94 5.14
N LEU A 148 -21.78 6.77 4.28
CA LEU A 148 -20.82 5.68 4.36
C LEU A 148 -19.37 6.16 4.20
N GLY A 149 -18.56 5.90 5.21
CA GLY A 149 -17.10 5.94 5.11
C GLY A 149 -16.48 4.55 4.99
N ALA A 150 -15.20 4.47 4.65
CA ALA A 150 -14.46 3.21 4.65
C ALA A 150 -13.07 3.37 5.28
N ILE A 151 -12.65 2.36 6.05
CA ILE A 151 -11.35 2.28 6.73
C ILE A 151 -10.71 0.91 6.55
N GLY A 152 -9.39 0.85 6.70
CA GLY A 152 -8.61 -0.37 6.66
C GLY A 152 -7.24 -0.17 6.00
N GLY A 153 -6.34 -1.12 6.24
CA GLY A 153 -4.98 -1.08 5.73
C GLY A 153 -4.61 -2.29 4.88
N SER A 154 -3.64 -2.14 3.97
CA SER A 154 -3.17 -3.21 3.10
C SER A 154 -4.29 -3.71 2.19
N TYR A 155 -4.65 -4.99 2.26
CA TYR A 155 -5.85 -5.56 1.64
C TYR A 155 -7.14 -4.84 2.11
N GLY A 156 -7.20 -4.44 3.39
CA GLY A 156 -8.26 -3.58 3.91
C GLY A 156 -8.22 -2.12 3.39
N GLY A 157 -7.17 -1.72 2.67
CA GLY A 157 -7.18 -0.49 1.86
C GLY A 157 -7.67 -0.75 0.44
N GLY A 158 -7.40 -1.94 -0.11
CA GLY A 158 -7.78 -2.36 -1.46
C GLY A 158 -9.29 -2.45 -1.64
N TYR A 159 -9.99 -3.10 -0.70
CA TYR A 159 -11.45 -3.27 -0.78
C TYR A 159 -12.20 -1.92 -0.91
N GLN A 160 -11.66 -0.86 -0.32
CA GLN A 160 -12.24 0.48 -0.38
C GLN A 160 -12.26 0.99 -1.82
N PHE A 161 -11.14 0.79 -2.53
CA PHE A 161 -11.01 1.19 -3.92
C PHE A 161 -11.82 0.28 -4.84
N VAL A 162 -11.71 -1.05 -4.73
CA VAL A 162 -12.48 -1.94 -5.62
C VAL A 162 -13.97 -1.77 -5.43
N GLY A 163 -14.46 -1.57 -4.20
CA GLY A 163 -15.87 -1.32 -3.92
C GLY A 163 -16.34 -0.01 -4.57
N ALA A 164 -15.62 1.09 -4.31
CA ALA A 164 -15.99 2.40 -4.84
C ALA A 164 -15.90 2.46 -6.37
N PHE A 165 -14.84 1.90 -6.96
CA PHE A 165 -14.67 1.89 -8.41
C PHE A 165 -15.62 0.92 -9.11
N THR A 166 -15.82 -0.30 -8.60
CA THR A 166 -16.79 -1.24 -9.19
C THR A 166 -18.16 -0.60 -9.28
N GLU A 167 -18.62 0.03 -8.20
CA GLU A 167 -19.92 0.70 -8.19
C GLU A 167 -19.98 1.91 -9.12
N LEU A 168 -18.93 2.74 -9.14
CA LEU A 168 -18.79 3.86 -10.07
C LEU A 168 -18.88 3.39 -11.52
N MET A 169 -18.16 2.33 -11.87
CA MET A 169 -18.11 1.81 -13.23
C MET A 169 -19.44 1.15 -13.65
N LEU A 170 -20.16 0.53 -12.73
CA LEU A 170 -21.45 -0.10 -13.00
C LEU A 170 -22.61 0.90 -13.07
N THR A 171 -22.60 1.92 -12.20
CA THR A 171 -23.79 2.77 -11.97
C THR A 171 -23.59 4.25 -12.31
N GLY A 172 -22.36 4.66 -12.60
CA GLY A 172 -21.98 6.05 -12.86
C GLY A 172 -21.78 6.90 -11.60
N ARG A 173 -21.91 6.32 -10.40
CA ARG A 173 -21.60 6.94 -9.11
C ARG A 173 -21.18 5.88 -8.09
N THR A 174 -20.59 6.31 -6.98
CA THR A 174 -20.40 5.45 -5.81
C THR A 174 -21.26 5.95 -4.64
N ARG A 175 -21.67 5.06 -3.74
CA ARG A 175 -22.34 5.32 -2.46
C ARG A 175 -21.36 5.47 -1.30
N PHE A 176 -20.06 5.26 -1.52
CA PHE A 176 -19.05 5.67 -0.55
C PHE A 176 -18.97 7.20 -0.56
N ASP A 177 -18.96 7.84 0.62
CA ASP A 177 -18.85 9.29 0.76
C ASP A 177 -17.44 9.75 1.12
N ALA A 178 -16.65 8.90 1.79
CA ALA A 178 -15.27 9.19 2.15
C ALA A 178 -14.45 7.90 2.36
N LEU A 179 -13.19 7.89 1.93
CA LEU A 179 -12.30 6.74 2.11
C LEU A 179 -11.08 7.12 2.96
N ALA A 180 -10.59 6.19 3.78
CA ALA A 180 -9.31 6.31 4.48
C ALA A 180 -8.43 5.06 4.27
N PRO A 181 -7.96 4.81 3.04
CA PRO A 181 -7.12 3.67 2.73
C PRO A 181 -5.70 3.87 3.26
N GLN A 182 -5.19 2.84 3.94
CA GLN A 182 -3.84 2.85 4.48
C GLN A 182 -2.95 1.81 3.78
N ILE A 183 -1.70 2.16 3.51
CA ILE A 183 -0.64 1.25 3.05
C ILE A 183 -1.12 0.27 1.96
N THR A 184 -1.75 0.79 0.90
CA THR A 184 -2.38 0.00 -0.15
C THR A 184 -1.84 0.39 -1.53
N TRP A 185 -2.30 -0.30 -2.58
CA TRP A 185 -1.73 -0.20 -3.92
C TRP A 185 -2.56 0.68 -4.86
N TYR A 186 -1.92 1.05 -5.97
CA TYR A 186 -2.55 1.55 -7.19
C TYR A 186 -2.63 0.43 -8.23
N SER A 187 -1.57 -0.38 -8.34
CA SER A 187 -1.48 -1.57 -9.18
C SER A 187 -0.76 -2.70 -8.45
N LEU A 188 -1.38 -3.88 -8.38
CA LEU A 188 -0.74 -5.08 -7.82
C LEU A 188 0.40 -5.57 -8.70
N ASN A 189 0.28 -5.49 -10.03
CA ASN A 189 1.36 -5.83 -10.95
C ASN A 189 2.62 -4.98 -10.70
N GLU A 190 2.46 -3.66 -10.63
CA GLU A 190 3.60 -2.77 -10.33
C GLU A 190 4.16 -2.97 -8.91
N SER A 191 3.32 -3.34 -7.95
CA SER A 191 3.73 -3.52 -6.55
C SER A 191 4.45 -4.85 -6.33
N LEU A 192 3.88 -5.96 -6.80
CA LEU A 192 4.40 -7.32 -6.60
C LEU A 192 5.56 -7.66 -7.54
N ALA A 193 5.53 -7.11 -8.77
CA ALA A 193 6.54 -7.32 -9.78
C ALA A 193 6.88 -6.03 -10.56
N PRO A 194 7.44 -4.99 -9.89
CA PRO A 194 7.86 -3.78 -10.57
C PRO A 194 8.85 -4.11 -11.70
N SER A 195 8.65 -3.52 -12.87
CA SER A 195 9.42 -3.83 -14.09
C SER A 195 9.47 -5.33 -14.43
N ASP A 196 8.38 -6.06 -14.12
CA ASP A 196 8.25 -7.51 -14.23
C ASP A 196 9.28 -8.32 -13.42
N VAL A 197 9.85 -7.72 -12.37
CA VAL A 197 10.79 -8.38 -11.46
C VAL A 197 10.10 -8.65 -10.13
N VAL A 198 9.87 -9.91 -9.84
CA VAL A 198 9.11 -10.37 -8.67
C VAL A 198 9.80 -10.01 -7.34
N ARG A 199 9.05 -9.37 -6.43
CA ARG A 199 9.44 -9.19 -5.03
C ARG A 199 9.31 -10.51 -4.26
N THR A 200 10.22 -11.45 -4.52
CA THR A 200 10.16 -12.85 -4.02
C THR A 200 9.92 -12.96 -2.52
N ALA A 201 10.54 -12.07 -1.73
CA ALA A 201 10.36 -12.08 -0.28
C ALA A 201 8.90 -11.81 0.11
N TRP A 202 8.26 -10.84 -0.55
CA TRP A 202 6.87 -10.49 -0.31
C TRP A 202 5.90 -11.50 -0.91
N THR A 203 6.10 -11.92 -2.15
CA THR A 203 5.20 -12.87 -2.80
C THR A 203 5.19 -14.22 -2.07
N GLY A 204 6.35 -14.69 -1.56
CA GLY A 204 6.42 -15.88 -0.71
C GLY A 204 5.68 -15.74 0.63
N LEU A 205 5.81 -14.59 1.29
CA LEU A 205 5.11 -14.32 2.55
C LEU A 205 3.59 -14.22 2.36
N LEU A 206 3.14 -13.48 1.34
CA LEU A 206 1.73 -13.33 1.00
C LEU A 206 1.12 -14.67 0.59
N TYR A 207 1.84 -15.46 -0.22
CA TYR A 207 1.40 -16.80 -0.59
C TYR A 207 1.19 -17.67 0.65
N THR A 208 2.14 -17.68 1.57
CA THR A 208 2.06 -18.46 2.81
C THR A 208 0.94 -17.97 3.74
N ALA A 209 0.71 -16.67 3.83
CA ALA A 209 -0.31 -16.08 4.70
C ALA A 209 -1.75 -16.32 4.22
N GLY A 210 -1.94 -16.64 2.94
CA GLY A 210 -3.25 -16.89 2.33
C GLY A 210 -3.43 -18.30 1.78
N LEU A 211 -2.68 -19.30 2.29
CA LEU A 211 -2.62 -20.65 1.69
C LEU A 211 -3.99 -21.26 1.35
N ASP A 212 -4.96 -21.13 2.24
CA ASP A 212 -6.29 -21.71 2.07
C ASP A 212 -7.23 -20.83 1.21
N ALA A 213 -6.89 -19.55 1.08
CA ALA A 213 -7.69 -18.53 0.39
C ALA A 213 -7.38 -18.45 -1.11
N HIS A 214 -6.22 -18.93 -1.57
CA HIS A 214 -5.79 -18.77 -2.96
C HIS A 214 -6.69 -19.50 -3.96
N THR A 215 -6.85 -18.88 -5.12
CA THR A 215 -7.39 -19.55 -6.32
C THR A 215 -6.37 -20.53 -6.90
N SER A 216 -6.87 -21.49 -7.69
CA SER A 216 -6.06 -22.41 -8.50
C SER A 216 -5.11 -21.66 -9.46
N THR A 217 -5.55 -20.51 -9.97
CA THR A 217 -4.74 -19.59 -10.80
C THR A 217 -3.54 -19.09 -10.02
N VAL A 218 -3.73 -18.58 -8.79
CA VAL A 218 -2.62 -18.08 -7.95
C VAL A 218 -1.66 -19.21 -7.57
N HIS A 219 -2.15 -20.41 -7.23
CA HIS A 219 -1.27 -21.56 -6.98
C HIS A 219 -0.39 -21.90 -8.18
N THR A 220 -0.97 -21.91 -9.38
CA THR A 220 -0.24 -22.21 -10.63
C THR A 220 0.77 -21.13 -10.95
N GLY A 221 0.35 -19.85 -10.88
CA GLY A 221 1.23 -18.71 -11.14
C GLY A 221 2.36 -18.59 -10.14
N PHE A 222 2.12 -18.86 -8.85
CA PHE A 222 3.18 -18.89 -7.84
C PHE A 222 4.22 -19.99 -8.14
N ALA A 223 3.76 -21.20 -8.49
CA ALA A 223 4.66 -22.30 -8.86
C ALA A 223 5.48 -21.99 -10.12
N GLU A 224 4.85 -21.40 -11.14
CA GLU A 224 5.51 -20.97 -12.37
C GLU A 224 6.54 -19.86 -12.09
N GLY A 225 6.16 -18.82 -11.36
CA GLY A 225 7.06 -17.70 -11.04
C GLY A 225 8.27 -18.17 -10.25
N MET A 226 8.07 -19.03 -9.25
CA MET A 226 9.18 -19.61 -8.47
C MET A 226 10.12 -20.48 -9.31
N ALA A 227 9.60 -21.18 -10.32
CA ALA A 227 10.42 -21.98 -11.23
C ALA A 227 11.16 -21.11 -12.28
N THR A 228 10.48 -20.12 -12.84
CA THR A 228 10.94 -19.33 -13.99
C THR A 228 11.69 -18.06 -13.62
N GLY A 229 11.50 -17.53 -12.42
CA GLY A 229 12.13 -16.27 -12.00
C GLY A 229 11.49 -15.02 -12.60
N ASP A 230 10.38 -15.20 -13.31
CA ASP A 230 9.66 -14.18 -14.05
C ASP A 230 8.27 -13.99 -13.46
N TRP A 231 7.67 -12.83 -13.73
CA TRP A 231 6.27 -12.60 -13.47
C TRP A 231 5.43 -13.30 -14.56
N PRO A 232 4.65 -14.35 -14.23
CA PRO A 232 3.90 -15.09 -15.26
C PRO A 232 2.85 -14.21 -15.93
N ALA A 233 2.64 -14.40 -17.24
CA ALA A 233 1.60 -13.67 -17.98
C ALA A 233 0.20 -13.90 -17.39
N SER A 234 -0.08 -15.10 -16.87
CA SER A 234 -1.32 -15.43 -16.17
C SER A 234 -1.51 -14.61 -14.89
N MET A 235 -0.43 -14.27 -14.19
CA MET A 235 -0.49 -13.37 -13.02
C MET A 235 -0.66 -11.92 -13.44
N ALA A 236 0.02 -11.50 -14.52
CA ALA A 236 -0.20 -10.18 -15.08
C ALA A 236 -1.66 -9.94 -15.48
N GLU A 237 -2.30 -10.94 -16.10
CA GLU A 237 -3.73 -10.93 -16.44
C GLU A 237 -4.62 -10.98 -15.19
N PHE A 238 -4.37 -11.91 -14.25
CA PHE A 238 -5.16 -12.07 -13.04
C PHE A 238 -5.19 -10.82 -12.16
N PHE A 239 -4.09 -10.06 -12.08
CA PHE A 239 -4.03 -8.81 -11.31
C PHE A 239 -4.31 -7.56 -12.17
N GLY A 240 -4.76 -7.75 -13.42
CA GLY A 240 -4.88 -6.69 -14.41
C GLY A 240 -5.87 -5.59 -14.02
N ASP A 241 -6.99 -5.97 -13.42
CA ASP A 241 -8.08 -5.09 -12.99
C ASP A 241 -8.23 -4.95 -11.47
N ASN A 242 -7.36 -5.59 -10.69
CA ASN A 242 -7.40 -5.64 -9.23
C ASN A 242 -6.90 -4.37 -8.54
N GLY A 243 -7.11 -3.19 -9.12
CA GLY A 243 -6.70 -1.94 -8.49
C GLY A 243 -7.09 -0.68 -9.27
N PRO A 244 -6.93 0.51 -8.66
CA PRO A 244 -7.26 1.79 -9.26
C PRO A 244 -6.67 2.04 -10.66
N ALA A 245 -5.50 1.49 -10.97
CA ALA A 245 -4.85 1.64 -12.27
C ALA A 245 -5.77 1.31 -13.44
N PHE A 246 -6.44 0.16 -13.40
CA PHE A 246 -7.34 -0.28 -14.45
C PHE A 246 -8.54 0.66 -14.60
N HIS A 247 -9.19 1.01 -13.50
CA HIS A 247 -10.36 1.87 -13.54
C HIS A 247 -10.03 3.27 -14.06
N VAL A 248 -8.86 3.81 -13.69
CA VAL A 248 -8.36 5.09 -14.21
C VAL A 248 -8.09 5.03 -15.72
N GLU A 249 -7.51 3.93 -16.21
CA GLU A 249 -7.31 3.71 -17.65
C GLU A 249 -8.65 3.66 -18.41
N GLN A 250 -9.71 3.15 -17.78
CA GLN A 250 -11.08 3.19 -18.31
C GLN A 250 -11.76 4.57 -18.14
N GLY A 251 -11.06 5.58 -17.60
CA GLY A 251 -11.58 6.93 -17.38
C GLY A 251 -12.33 7.14 -16.07
N GLY A 252 -12.36 6.13 -15.19
CA GLY A 252 -12.94 6.22 -13.86
C GLY A 252 -12.15 7.15 -12.93
N LYS A 253 -12.87 8.03 -12.22
CA LYS A 253 -12.31 8.89 -11.17
C LYS A 253 -13.31 9.04 -10.04
N LEU A 254 -12.84 8.87 -8.81
CA LEU A 254 -13.67 9.06 -7.62
C LEU A 254 -13.86 10.56 -7.34
N ASP A 255 -15.11 11.00 -7.21
CA ASP A 255 -15.48 12.37 -6.82
C ASP A 255 -15.81 12.48 -5.32
N ILE A 256 -15.03 11.79 -4.49
CA ILE A 256 -15.19 11.75 -3.02
C ILE A 256 -13.86 12.03 -2.30
N PRO A 257 -13.88 12.68 -1.14
CA PRO A 257 -12.68 12.93 -0.34
C PRO A 257 -12.02 11.63 0.13
N VAL A 258 -10.68 11.62 0.13
CA VAL A 258 -9.86 10.47 0.52
C VAL A 258 -8.73 10.91 1.44
N LEU A 259 -8.60 10.26 2.59
CA LEU A 259 -7.44 10.36 3.49
C LEU A 259 -6.48 9.19 3.22
N LEU A 260 -5.52 9.39 2.33
CA LEU A 260 -4.49 8.40 2.03
C LEU A 260 -3.41 8.42 3.11
N ARG A 261 -3.11 7.27 3.72
CA ARG A 261 -1.97 7.12 4.64
C ARG A 261 -1.01 6.04 4.16
N GLN A 262 0.17 6.44 3.68
CA GLN A 262 1.14 5.54 3.09
C GLN A 262 2.43 5.47 3.89
N GLY A 263 2.96 4.26 4.05
CA GLY A 263 4.29 4.05 4.61
C GLY A 263 5.33 4.42 3.56
N ILE A 264 6.17 5.40 3.82
CA ILE A 264 7.25 5.79 2.90
C ILE A 264 8.36 4.73 2.88
N SER A 265 8.51 3.99 3.99
CA SER A 265 9.37 2.82 4.09
C SER A 265 8.71 1.49 3.74
N ASP A 266 7.47 1.53 3.27
CA ASP A 266 6.75 0.35 2.81
C ASP A 266 7.42 -0.15 1.53
N ASN A 267 7.88 -1.41 1.53
CA ASN A 267 8.57 -2.02 0.40
C ASN A 267 7.76 -3.15 -0.25
N LEU A 268 6.45 -3.24 0.07
CA LEU A 268 5.44 -3.99 -0.66
C LEU A 268 4.61 -3.06 -1.56
N PHE A 269 4.06 -2.00 -0.97
CA PHE A 269 3.27 -0.95 -1.62
C PHE A 269 3.98 0.39 -1.37
N PRO A 270 4.98 0.76 -2.18
CA PRO A 270 5.79 1.93 -1.86
C PRO A 270 5.02 3.24 -2.07
N LEU A 271 5.61 4.35 -1.63
CA LEU A 271 4.96 5.67 -1.63
C LEU A 271 4.40 6.08 -3.00
N ASP A 272 5.02 5.64 -4.10
CA ASP A 272 4.55 5.92 -5.46
C ASP A 272 3.11 5.43 -5.71
N GLN A 273 2.70 4.32 -5.08
CA GLN A 273 1.34 3.79 -5.23
C GLN A 273 0.30 4.77 -4.68
N ALA A 274 0.54 5.35 -3.50
CA ALA A 274 -0.34 6.37 -2.94
C ALA A 274 -0.28 7.70 -3.72
N ILE A 275 0.89 8.08 -4.24
CA ILE A 275 1.02 9.27 -5.10
C ILE A 275 0.17 9.09 -6.37
N LYS A 276 0.24 7.93 -7.03
CA LYS A 276 -0.58 7.60 -8.21
C LYS A 276 -2.07 7.64 -7.86
N ASN A 277 -2.49 7.00 -6.77
CA ASN A 277 -3.87 7.09 -6.28
C ASN A 277 -4.33 8.55 -6.10
N PHE A 278 -3.55 9.37 -5.41
CA PHE A 278 -3.91 10.76 -5.12
C PHE A 278 -3.96 11.65 -6.38
N ASP A 279 -3.10 11.38 -7.36
CA ASP A 279 -2.97 12.22 -8.56
C ASP A 279 -3.87 11.80 -9.71
N THR A 280 -4.21 10.51 -9.82
CA THR A 280 -4.90 9.98 -11.01
C THR A 280 -6.27 9.40 -10.70
N ALA A 281 -6.45 8.78 -9.52
CA ALA A 281 -7.69 8.08 -9.15
C ALA A 281 -8.81 9.02 -8.69
N LEU A 282 -8.48 10.27 -8.34
CA LEU A 282 -9.43 11.27 -7.86
C LEU A 282 -9.76 12.31 -8.94
N THR A 283 -10.96 12.89 -8.87
CA THR A 283 -11.24 14.15 -9.57
C THR A 283 -10.43 15.29 -8.96
N ASP A 284 -10.24 16.38 -9.70
CA ASP A 284 -9.56 17.58 -9.17
C ASP A 284 -10.30 18.15 -7.95
N ARG A 285 -11.63 17.99 -7.90
CA ARG A 285 -12.46 18.43 -6.77
C ARG A 285 -12.19 17.56 -5.55
N ALA A 286 -12.36 16.25 -5.68
CA ALA A 286 -12.06 15.29 -4.64
C ALA A 286 -10.64 15.48 -4.09
N ARG A 287 -9.63 15.60 -4.98
CA ARG A 287 -8.23 15.81 -4.59
C ARG A 287 -8.03 17.06 -3.73
N ARG A 288 -8.71 18.17 -4.03
CA ARG A 288 -8.68 19.39 -3.18
C ARG A 288 -9.31 19.19 -1.81
N ASP A 289 -10.11 18.14 -1.66
CA ASP A 289 -10.76 17.75 -0.41
C ASP A 289 -10.10 16.54 0.26
N SER A 290 -9.01 16.05 -0.30
CA SER A 290 -8.25 14.88 0.15
C SER A 290 -6.92 15.27 0.79
N LEU A 291 -6.32 14.32 1.50
CA LEU A 291 -4.99 14.45 2.12
C LEU A 291 -4.16 13.21 1.77
N LEU A 292 -2.89 13.40 1.42
CA LEU A 292 -1.91 12.30 1.37
C LEU A 292 -0.90 12.46 2.50
N ILE A 293 -0.89 11.49 3.42
CA ILE A 293 0.01 11.42 4.55
C ILE A 293 1.04 10.31 4.31
N GLY A 294 2.31 10.69 4.22
CA GLY A 294 3.44 9.78 4.21
C GLY A 294 4.07 9.68 5.61
N TYR A 295 4.13 8.48 6.16
CA TYR A 295 4.78 8.21 7.47
C TYR A 295 5.90 7.18 7.32
N ASN A 296 6.84 7.11 8.26
CA ASN A 296 7.89 6.09 8.21
C ASN A 296 7.39 4.81 8.92
N GLY A 297 6.94 3.85 8.13
CA GLY A 297 6.49 2.53 8.56
C GLY A 297 5.89 1.75 7.37
N GLY A 298 4.78 1.06 7.60
CA GLY A 298 4.09 0.22 6.61
C GLY A 298 4.62 -1.21 6.57
N HIS A 299 4.49 -1.87 5.43
CA HIS A 299 5.07 -3.19 5.18
C HIS A 299 6.57 -3.04 4.93
N ALA A 300 7.36 -3.01 6.00
CA ALA A 300 8.81 -2.77 5.90
C ALA A 300 9.60 -4.02 6.30
N LEU A 301 9.94 -4.87 5.32
CA LEU A 301 10.95 -5.92 5.54
C LEU A 301 12.34 -5.31 5.63
N PRO A 302 13.28 -5.91 6.38
CA PRO A 302 14.68 -5.45 6.39
C PRO A 302 15.28 -5.47 4.98
N ASN A 303 15.94 -4.38 4.57
CA ASN A 303 16.72 -4.31 3.34
C ASN A 303 18.21 -4.35 3.72
N VAL A 304 18.79 -5.55 3.70
CA VAL A 304 20.20 -5.81 4.06
C VAL A 304 21.10 -5.58 2.85
N LEU A 305 20.58 -5.73 1.64
CA LEU A 305 21.33 -5.51 0.42
C LEU A 305 20.45 -4.91 -0.68
N PRO A 306 20.69 -3.65 -1.11
CA PRO A 306 21.53 -2.64 -0.48
C PRO A 306 21.02 -2.23 0.91
N VAL A 307 21.93 -1.92 1.85
CA VAL A 307 21.53 -1.60 3.24
C VAL A 307 20.65 -0.34 3.29
N GLY A 308 19.41 -0.50 3.76
CA GLY A 308 18.45 0.57 3.97
C GLY A 308 18.23 0.91 5.44
N THR A 309 17.70 2.11 5.70
CA THR A 309 17.26 2.52 7.04
C THR A 309 15.98 3.36 6.95
N ALA A 310 15.17 3.31 8.00
CA ALA A 310 14.06 4.23 8.22
C ALA A 310 13.90 4.48 9.72
N VAL A 311 13.72 5.75 10.13
CA VAL A 311 13.33 6.09 11.51
C VAL A 311 11.81 6.04 11.57
N SER A 312 11.25 5.13 12.36
CA SER A 312 9.79 4.98 12.45
C SER A 312 9.10 6.21 13.05
N GLY A 313 7.88 6.46 12.61
CA GLY A 313 7.00 7.48 13.20
C GLY A 313 6.04 8.08 12.20
N ASP A 314 5.24 9.05 12.66
CA ASP A 314 4.19 9.72 11.89
C ASP A 314 4.04 11.19 12.32
N ALA A 315 5.09 11.97 12.08
CA ALA A 315 5.12 13.38 12.46
C ALA A 315 4.09 14.22 11.69
N CYS A 316 3.69 13.80 10.48
CA CYS A 316 2.74 14.54 9.68
C CYS A 316 1.30 14.42 10.20
N SER A 317 0.86 13.22 10.58
CA SER A 317 -0.45 13.08 11.20
C SER A 317 -0.54 13.89 12.50
N ALA A 318 0.50 13.80 13.35
CA ALA A 318 0.55 14.55 14.60
C ALA A 318 0.51 16.07 14.40
N ARG A 319 1.21 16.58 13.37
CA ARG A 319 1.21 18.00 13.03
C ARG A 319 -0.16 18.50 12.56
N LEU A 320 -0.88 17.70 11.78
CA LEU A 320 -2.16 18.10 11.20
C LEU A 320 -3.32 17.98 12.17
N SER A 321 -3.34 16.94 12.99
CA SER A 321 -4.41 16.72 13.98
C SER A 321 -4.16 17.39 15.32
N GLY A 322 -2.90 17.66 15.67
CA GLY A 322 -2.48 18.04 17.02
C GLY A 322 -2.26 16.86 17.96
N ALA A 323 -2.47 15.63 17.50
CA ALA A 323 -2.30 14.40 18.27
C ALA A 323 -1.60 13.31 17.45
N GLY A 324 -2.36 12.48 16.72
CA GLY A 324 -1.85 11.41 15.88
C GLY A 324 -2.81 11.09 14.74
N TYR A 325 -2.59 9.96 14.07
CA TYR A 325 -3.41 9.54 12.93
C TYR A 325 -4.85 9.21 13.32
N ASP A 326 -5.08 8.55 14.46
CA ASP A 326 -6.44 8.19 14.90
C ASP A 326 -7.35 9.42 15.04
N GLU A 327 -6.80 10.53 15.56
CA GLU A 327 -7.49 11.81 15.67
C GLU A 327 -7.67 12.48 14.30
N LEU A 328 -6.66 12.39 13.42
CA LEU A 328 -6.75 12.92 12.05
C LEU A 328 -7.89 12.25 11.27
N GLU A 329 -7.96 10.91 11.35
CA GLU A 329 -8.96 10.08 10.69
C GLU A 329 -10.36 10.34 11.22
N LEU A 330 -10.54 10.44 12.55
CA LEU A 330 -11.84 10.80 13.14
C LEU A 330 -12.30 12.19 12.72
N ARG A 331 -11.42 13.19 12.75
CA ARG A 331 -11.76 14.55 12.30
C ARG A 331 -12.10 14.58 10.81
N PHE A 332 -11.38 13.84 9.98
CA PHE A 332 -11.66 13.71 8.55
C PHE A 332 -13.06 13.13 8.31
N PHE A 333 -13.44 12.04 8.99
CA PHE A 333 -14.79 11.49 8.85
C PHE A 333 -15.86 12.39 9.48
N ALA A 334 -15.57 13.09 10.57
CA ALA A 334 -16.51 14.03 11.16
C ALA A 334 -16.87 15.17 10.19
N GLU A 335 -15.87 15.73 9.49
CA GLU A 335 -16.07 16.77 8.48
C GLU A 335 -16.93 16.27 7.31
N ASN A 336 -16.69 15.03 6.86
CA ASN A 336 -17.29 14.51 5.63
C ASN A 336 -18.62 13.77 5.83
N LEU A 337 -18.87 13.17 7.00
CA LEU A 337 -20.03 12.29 7.23
C LEU A 337 -20.98 12.80 8.33
N LEU A 338 -20.45 13.52 9.32
CA LEU A 338 -21.23 14.09 10.43
C LEU A 338 -21.60 15.56 10.20
N GLY A 339 -21.07 16.20 9.16
CA GLY A 339 -21.28 17.62 8.87
C GLY A 339 -20.59 18.54 9.88
N ALA A 340 -19.50 18.07 10.50
CA ALA A 340 -18.67 18.91 11.36
C ALA A 340 -18.04 20.06 10.55
N PRO A 341 -17.73 21.21 11.17
CA PRO A 341 -17.03 22.30 10.50
C PRO A 341 -15.68 21.83 9.96
N ARG A 342 -15.34 22.30 8.76
CA ARG A 342 -14.07 21.97 8.10
C ARG A 342 -12.90 22.73 8.73
N GLU A 343 -12.18 22.08 9.63
CA GLU A 343 -11.08 22.65 10.43
C GLU A 343 -9.72 22.06 10.07
N LEU A 344 -9.67 20.86 9.49
CA LEU A 344 -8.45 20.27 8.97
C LEU A 344 -7.86 21.16 7.86
N THR A 345 -6.56 21.33 7.90
CA THR A 345 -5.80 22.11 6.92
C THR A 345 -4.87 21.20 6.13
N GLY A 346 -4.33 21.70 5.02
CA GLY A 346 -3.39 20.93 4.19
C GLY A 346 -4.03 20.11 3.07
N HIS A 347 -5.35 20.13 2.93
CA HIS A 347 -6.06 19.45 1.84
C HIS A 347 -5.46 19.78 0.45
N GLY A 348 -5.41 18.78 -0.42
CA GLY A 348 -4.83 18.87 -1.77
C GLY A 348 -3.30 18.82 -1.82
N ARG A 349 -2.62 18.61 -0.68
CA ARG A 349 -1.15 18.60 -0.57
C ARG A 349 -0.62 17.24 -0.13
N TYR A 350 0.68 17.06 -0.30
CA TYR A 350 1.41 15.90 0.19
C TYR A 350 2.09 16.26 1.51
N HIS A 351 1.85 15.45 2.54
CA HIS A 351 2.45 15.61 3.86
C HIS A 351 3.35 14.41 4.13
N LEU A 352 4.64 14.54 3.83
CA LEU A 352 5.60 13.45 3.84
C LEU A 352 6.58 13.60 5.00
N MET A 353 6.63 12.60 5.86
CA MET A 353 7.65 12.50 6.89
C MET A 353 9.02 12.23 6.26
N THR A 354 10.02 13.04 6.60
CA THR A 354 11.38 12.82 6.10
C THR A 354 11.99 11.58 6.74
N ALA A 355 13.05 11.03 6.13
CA ALA A 355 13.82 9.92 6.69
C ALA A 355 14.36 10.17 8.12
N ARG A 356 14.45 11.44 8.54
CA ARG A 356 14.86 11.84 9.90
C ARG A 356 13.71 12.17 10.84
N GLY A 357 12.48 12.19 10.32
CA GLY A 357 11.27 12.29 11.10
C GLY A 357 10.62 13.67 11.16
N ASP A 358 11.07 14.63 10.37
CA ASP A 358 10.40 15.92 10.22
C ASP A 358 9.19 15.79 9.29
N CYS A 359 8.09 16.51 9.55
CA CYS A 359 6.99 16.58 8.58
C CYS A 359 7.23 17.68 7.54
N LEU A 360 7.26 17.29 6.27
CA LEU A 360 7.35 18.19 5.14
C LEU A 360 6.02 18.24 4.38
N SER A 361 5.51 19.44 4.13
CA SER A 361 4.28 19.64 3.33
C SER A 361 4.63 20.31 2.01
N VAL A 362 4.36 19.64 0.89
CA VAL A 362 4.69 20.10 -0.46
C VAL A 362 3.46 20.15 -1.35
N ASP A 363 3.48 21.04 -2.34
CA ASP A 363 2.40 21.19 -3.32
C ASP A 363 2.59 20.27 -4.54
N SER A 364 3.82 19.79 -4.74
CA SER A 364 4.19 18.91 -5.84
C SER A 364 5.28 17.94 -5.40
N VAL A 365 5.22 16.73 -5.95
CA VAL A 365 6.22 15.66 -5.79
C VAL A 365 7.01 15.41 -7.09
N ALA A 366 6.85 16.31 -8.07
CA ALA A 366 7.51 16.20 -9.37
C ALA A 366 8.98 16.67 -9.32
N PRO A 367 9.87 16.10 -10.16
CA PRO A 367 11.24 16.58 -10.27
C PRO A 367 11.35 18.05 -10.70
N THR A 368 12.22 18.80 -10.04
CA THR A 368 12.47 20.23 -10.29
C THR A 368 13.94 20.54 -10.63
N ALA A 369 14.86 19.62 -10.34
CA ALA A 369 16.29 19.78 -10.60
C ALA A 369 16.87 18.56 -11.31
N ARG A 370 17.91 18.77 -12.13
CA ARG A 370 18.61 17.72 -12.89
C ARG A 370 20.10 17.76 -12.59
N TYR A 371 20.67 16.59 -12.30
CA TYR A 371 22.08 16.40 -11.97
C TYR A 371 22.72 15.39 -12.92
N SER A 372 23.81 15.77 -13.59
CA SER A 372 24.58 14.85 -14.43
C SER A 372 25.51 13.99 -13.59
N LEU A 373 25.56 12.70 -13.88
CA LEU A 373 26.44 11.74 -13.24
C LEU A 373 27.46 11.18 -14.26
N PRO A 374 28.58 10.60 -13.78
CA PRO A 374 29.46 9.81 -14.64
C PRO A 374 28.75 8.62 -15.26
N ASP A 375 29.34 8.05 -16.31
CA ASP A 375 28.92 6.75 -16.84
C ASP A 375 28.99 5.69 -15.73
N ILE A 376 27.97 4.84 -15.66
CA ILE A 376 27.86 3.80 -14.63
C ILE A 376 27.92 2.44 -15.30
N THR A 377 28.73 1.55 -14.76
CA THR A 377 28.73 0.13 -15.15
C THR A 377 28.41 -0.69 -13.91
N THR A 378 27.32 -1.46 -13.97
CA THR A 378 27.01 -2.47 -12.97
C THR A 378 27.12 -3.85 -13.58
N THR A 379 27.64 -4.80 -12.81
CA THR A 379 27.51 -6.21 -13.17
C THR A 379 26.03 -6.62 -13.12
N THR A 380 25.69 -7.74 -13.75
CA THR A 380 24.42 -8.42 -13.58
C THR A 380 24.65 -9.73 -12.79
N ALA A 381 23.61 -10.24 -12.14
CA ALA A 381 23.58 -11.48 -11.33
C ALA A 381 24.33 -11.44 -9.98
N ALA A 382 25.48 -10.78 -9.89
CA ALA A 382 26.26 -10.69 -8.65
C ALA A 382 27.13 -9.44 -8.61
N GLY A 383 27.46 -8.97 -7.40
CA GLY A 383 28.38 -7.87 -7.16
C GLY A 383 27.99 -7.07 -5.91
N VAL A 384 28.70 -5.97 -5.68
CA VAL A 384 28.44 -5.08 -4.54
C VAL A 384 27.68 -3.83 -5.00
N PRO A 385 26.78 -3.28 -4.17
CA PRO A 385 26.17 -1.99 -4.44
C PRO A 385 27.22 -0.89 -4.60
N GLN A 386 26.96 0.03 -5.52
CA GLN A 386 27.75 1.23 -5.77
C GLN A 386 26.96 2.46 -5.32
N ALA A 387 27.63 3.42 -4.68
CA ALA A 387 27.05 4.71 -4.33
C ALA A 387 27.72 5.81 -5.16
N ILE A 388 26.98 6.33 -6.15
CA ILE A 388 27.46 7.37 -7.07
C ILE A 388 26.96 8.72 -6.58
N LYS A 389 27.88 9.63 -6.24
CA LYS A 389 27.53 10.94 -5.66
C LYS A 389 26.73 11.79 -6.64
N ILE A 390 25.59 12.32 -6.18
CA ILE A 390 24.71 13.23 -6.93
C ILE A 390 24.99 14.69 -6.54
N ALA A 391 24.91 15.00 -5.26
CA ALA A 391 25.03 16.36 -4.74
C ALA A 391 25.47 16.37 -3.27
N ASP A 392 26.13 17.44 -2.84
CA ASP A 392 26.38 17.73 -1.43
C ASP A 392 25.18 18.43 -0.80
N GLY A 393 24.95 18.18 0.50
CA GLY A 393 23.99 18.96 1.28
C GLY A 393 24.50 20.37 1.62
N PRO A 394 23.65 21.23 2.17
CA PRO A 394 22.26 20.96 2.54
C PRO A 394 21.32 20.87 1.32
N LEU A 395 20.41 19.89 1.32
CA LEU A 395 19.43 19.65 0.26
C LEU A 395 18.22 18.92 0.83
N THR A 396 16.99 19.34 0.49
CA THR A 396 15.77 18.57 0.81
C THR A 396 15.06 18.12 -0.45
N ILE A 397 14.71 16.83 -0.50
CA ILE A 397 13.94 16.21 -1.58
C ILE A 397 12.66 15.59 -1.05
N ALA A 398 11.58 15.65 -1.83
CA ALA A 398 10.32 15.01 -1.49
C ALA A 398 9.48 14.68 -2.72
N GLY A 399 9.39 13.39 -3.05
CA GLY A 399 8.60 12.91 -4.18
C GLY A 399 9.31 11.84 -4.99
N THR A 400 8.87 11.70 -6.24
CA THR A 400 9.35 10.68 -7.17
C THR A 400 10.56 11.19 -7.96
N SER A 401 11.68 10.50 -7.88
CA SER A 401 12.88 10.81 -8.65
C SER A 401 12.96 9.96 -9.92
N ARG A 402 13.67 10.43 -10.95
CA ARG A 402 13.85 9.68 -12.21
C ARG A 402 15.29 9.71 -12.69
N LEU A 403 15.78 8.57 -13.13
CA LEU A 403 17.07 8.38 -13.78
C LEU A 403 16.87 8.37 -15.30
N ASP A 404 17.54 9.27 -16.00
CA ASP A 404 17.59 9.33 -17.47
C ASP A 404 18.98 8.84 -17.92
N ALA A 405 19.04 7.81 -18.76
CA ALA A 405 20.31 7.27 -19.23
C ALA A 405 20.15 6.56 -20.58
N LEU A 406 21.24 6.49 -21.35
CA LEU A 406 21.38 5.54 -22.46
C LEU A 406 21.80 4.19 -21.87
N VAL A 407 20.92 3.20 -21.94
CA VAL A 407 21.13 1.87 -21.35
C VAL A 407 21.61 0.89 -22.42
N THR A 408 22.74 0.25 -22.16
CA THR A 408 23.26 -0.90 -22.91
C THR A 408 23.26 -2.12 -21.99
N ALA A 409 22.66 -3.22 -22.42
CA ALA A 409 22.66 -4.50 -21.73
C ALA A 409 23.02 -5.61 -22.71
N LEU A 410 24.13 -6.32 -22.45
CA LEU A 410 24.65 -7.35 -23.35
C LEU A 410 24.12 -8.76 -23.02
N GLY A 411 23.56 -8.95 -21.82
CA GLY A 411 22.90 -10.19 -21.41
C GLY A 411 21.40 -10.12 -21.67
N VAL A 412 20.79 -11.29 -21.89
CA VAL A 412 19.33 -11.43 -21.83
C VAL A 412 18.86 -11.31 -20.39
N ASP A 413 17.70 -10.68 -20.19
CA ASP A 413 17.08 -10.49 -18.88
C ASP A 413 18.02 -9.84 -17.84
N SER A 414 18.63 -8.73 -18.27
CA SER A 414 19.56 -7.98 -17.43
C SER A 414 18.78 -7.09 -16.46
N ARG A 415 18.96 -7.31 -15.16
CA ARG A 415 18.33 -6.54 -14.09
C ARG A 415 19.38 -5.73 -13.32
N ALA A 416 18.97 -4.55 -12.85
CA ALA A 416 19.72 -3.72 -11.92
C ALA A 416 18.75 -3.00 -10.98
N PHE A 417 19.22 -2.68 -9.79
CA PHE A 417 18.39 -2.13 -8.72
C PHE A 417 18.86 -0.73 -8.35
N PHE A 418 17.91 0.20 -8.23
CA PHE A 418 18.19 1.62 -8.04
C PHE A 418 17.46 2.18 -6.83
N ALA A 419 18.15 3.05 -6.11
CA ALA A 419 17.58 3.81 -5.00
C ALA A 419 18.37 5.10 -4.77
N LEU A 420 17.80 6.01 -4.00
CA LEU A 420 18.55 7.12 -3.42
C LEU A 420 19.10 6.73 -2.06
N SER A 421 20.33 7.13 -1.77
CA SER A 421 20.98 6.94 -0.48
C SER A 421 21.64 8.22 0.01
N ALA A 422 21.86 8.32 1.33
CA ALA A 422 22.54 9.44 1.96
C ALA A 422 23.59 8.94 2.97
N GLY A 423 24.68 9.69 3.10
CA GLY A 423 25.78 9.41 4.02
C GLY A 423 26.89 10.46 3.93
N THR A 424 27.94 10.31 4.73
CA THR A 424 29.11 11.23 4.68
C THR A 424 30.08 10.87 3.55
N SER A 425 29.99 9.64 3.04
CA SER A 425 30.81 9.07 1.98
C SER A 425 30.05 7.96 1.23
N PRO A 426 30.58 7.45 0.11
CA PRO A 426 30.03 6.26 -0.54
C PRO A 426 30.00 5.00 0.36
N LEU A 427 30.88 4.89 1.36
CA LEU A 427 31.03 3.67 2.18
C LEU A 427 29.98 3.52 3.29
N ASP A 428 29.48 4.64 3.80
CA ASP A 428 28.46 4.69 4.85
C ASP A 428 27.08 5.10 4.32
N ALA A 429 26.96 5.39 3.02
CA ALA A 429 25.68 5.71 2.38
C ALA A 429 24.66 4.59 2.60
N ARG A 430 23.46 4.96 3.07
CA ARG A 430 22.33 4.06 3.32
C ARG A 430 21.14 4.44 2.46
N VAL A 431 20.44 3.43 1.94
CA VAL A 431 19.21 3.65 1.18
C VAL A 431 18.18 4.37 2.04
N ILE A 432 17.69 5.50 1.52
CA ILE A 432 16.72 6.37 2.17
C ILE A 432 15.39 5.62 2.22
N GLN A 433 14.80 5.55 3.42
CA GLN A 433 13.49 4.96 3.66
C GLN A 433 13.35 3.54 3.08
N ASN A 434 14.46 2.78 3.08
CA ASN A 434 14.45 1.32 2.89
C ASN A 434 13.88 0.77 1.56
N ASN A 435 13.70 1.62 0.55
CA ASN A 435 13.06 1.25 -0.72
C ASN A 435 14.04 1.21 -1.90
N VAL A 436 13.81 0.23 -2.79
CA VAL A 436 14.61 -0.04 -3.99
C VAL A 436 13.65 -0.44 -5.11
N LEU A 437 13.92 0.03 -6.34
CA LEU A 437 13.20 -0.39 -7.54
C LEU A 437 14.11 -1.08 -8.55
N PRO A 438 13.65 -2.14 -9.23
CA PRO A 438 14.36 -2.78 -10.32
C PRO A 438 14.16 -2.04 -11.66
N HIS A 439 15.18 -2.11 -12.50
CA HIS A 439 15.10 -1.90 -13.94
C HIS A 439 15.44 -3.22 -14.64
N ARG A 440 14.70 -3.55 -15.69
CA ARG A 440 14.85 -4.78 -16.46
C ARG A 440 15.04 -4.46 -17.94
N GLU A 441 16.04 -5.07 -18.56
CA GLU A 441 16.17 -5.17 -20.01
C GLU A 441 15.99 -6.64 -20.40
N GLU A 442 14.82 -6.97 -20.95
CA GLU A 442 14.43 -8.34 -21.31
C GLU A 442 15.36 -8.93 -22.38
N SER A 443 15.67 -8.13 -23.41
CA SER A 443 16.53 -8.52 -24.52
C SER A 443 17.85 -7.75 -24.52
N LEU A 444 18.76 -8.19 -25.38
CA LEU A 444 19.96 -7.43 -25.71
C LEU A 444 19.58 -6.00 -26.14
N ASN A 445 20.19 -5.01 -25.49
CA ASN A 445 19.97 -3.60 -25.74
C ASN A 445 21.32 -2.93 -26.05
N LEU A 446 21.45 -2.34 -27.24
CA LEU A 446 22.68 -1.72 -27.75
C LEU A 446 22.72 -0.20 -27.57
N GLY A 447 21.93 0.36 -26.65
CA GLY A 447 21.90 1.78 -26.33
C GLY A 447 20.53 2.40 -26.62
N THR A 448 19.60 2.23 -25.69
CA THR A 448 18.28 2.88 -25.73
C THR A 448 18.15 3.87 -24.59
N ARG A 449 17.63 5.07 -24.85
CA ARG A 449 17.35 6.04 -23.78
C ARG A 449 16.20 5.50 -22.92
N ARG A 450 16.41 5.40 -21.61
CA ARG A 450 15.41 5.00 -20.62
C ARG A 450 15.20 6.12 -19.61
N GLN A 451 13.93 6.27 -19.21
CA GLN A 451 13.58 6.96 -17.97
C GLN A 451 13.19 5.89 -16.96
N ILE A 452 14.03 5.73 -15.95
CA ILE A 452 13.89 4.72 -14.89
C ILE A 452 13.36 5.45 -13.66
N GLU A 453 12.21 5.03 -13.17
CA GLU A 453 11.66 5.55 -11.92
C GLU A 453 12.52 5.07 -10.73
N LEU A 454 12.75 5.97 -9.78
CA LEU A 454 13.39 5.66 -8.51
C LEU A 454 12.34 5.69 -7.40
N PRO A 455 12.54 4.94 -6.30
CA PRO A 455 11.65 5.01 -5.15
C PRO A 455 11.31 6.43 -4.75
N SER A 456 10.03 6.69 -4.51
CA SER A 456 9.59 7.97 -3.97
C SER A 456 10.04 8.10 -2.52
N VAL A 457 10.71 9.21 -2.18
CA VAL A 457 11.29 9.43 -0.85
C VAL A 457 11.04 10.86 -0.38
N ALA A 458 11.12 11.07 0.93
CA ALA A 458 11.25 12.38 1.54
C ALA A 458 12.48 12.39 2.45
N ALA A 459 13.44 13.28 2.18
CA ALA A 459 14.68 13.33 2.92
C ALA A 459 15.32 14.71 2.91
N THR A 460 15.90 15.08 4.05
CA THR A 460 16.87 16.17 4.13
C THR A 460 18.26 15.54 4.13
N VAL A 461 19.19 16.08 3.36
CA VAL A 461 20.63 15.78 3.37
C VAL A 461 21.30 16.99 4.02
N LYS A 462 22.05 16.78 5.11
CA LYS A 462 22.63 17.88 5.89
C LYS A 462 23.94 18.36 5.28
N GLU A 463 24.39 19.53 5.72
CA GLU A 463 25.77 19.95 5.50
C GLU A 463 26.74 18.88 6.03
N GLY A 464 27.76 18.55 5.22
CA GLY A 464 28.72 17.48 5.52
C GLY A 464 28.29 16.07 5.09
N GLU A 465 27.08 15.92 4.54
CA GLU A 465 26.62 14.69 3.89
C GLU A 465 26.45 14.91 2.38
N SER A 466 26.37 13.81 1.63
CA SER A 466 26.00 13.84 0.22
C SER A 466 24.80 12.93 -0.05
N LEU A 467 24.05 13.27 -1.09
CA LEU A 467 23.08 12.39 -1.73
C LEU A 467 23.79 11.53 -2.79
N PHE A 468 23.43 10.24 -2.85
CA PHE A 468 23.98 9.29 -3.79
C PHE A 468 22.87 8.55 -4.55
N LEU A 469 23.17 8.16 -5.78
CA LEU A 469 22.45 7.12 -6.51
C LEU A 469 23.07 5.79 -6.11
N THR A 470 22.29 4.94 -5.45
CA THR A 470 22.66 3.54 -5.22
C THR A 470 22.30 2.73 -6.45
N VAL A 471 23.29 2.03 -7.00
CA VAL A 471 23.12 1.06 -8.09
C VAL A 471 23.60 -0.29 -7.60
N SER A 472 22.73 -1.29 -7.63
CA SER A 472 23.04 -2.63 -7.14
C SER A 472 22.72 -3.69 -8.19
N PRO A 473 23.57 -4.72 -8.38
CA PRO A 473 23.28 -5.87 -9.25
C PRO A 473 22.24 -6.82 -8.63
N THR A 474 22.05 -6.75 -7.31
CA THR A 474 21.17 -7.63 -6.54
C THR A 474 20.42 -6.87 -5.47
N SER A 475 19.26 -7.39 -5.08
CA SER A 475 18.56 -6.98 -3.88
C SER A 475 17.92 -8.17 -3.19
N ASP A 476 17.98 -8.21 -1.86
CA ASP A 476 17.39 -9.28 -1.05
C ASP A 476 15.85 -9.33 -1.14
N MET A 477 15.19 -8.18 -1.33
CA MET A 477 13.75 -8.10 -1.62
C MET A 477 13.35 -8.87 -2.89
N PHE A 478 14.29 -9.04 -3.82
CA PHE A 478 14.13 -9.70 -5.11
C PHE A 478 15.02 -10.95 -5.20
N ALA A 479 15.33 -11.57 -4.05
CA ALA A 479 16.21 -12.73 -3.98
C ALA A 479 15.78 -13.83 -4.95
N LEU A 480 16.75 -14.52 -5.56
CA LEU A 480 16.56 -15.56 -6.58
C LEU A 480 15.93 -15.08 -7.91
N HIS A 481 15.50 -13.82 -7.98
CA HIS A 481 14.88 -13.17 -9.14
C HIS A 481 15.68 -11.93 -9.57
N GLY A 482 16.98 -11.87 -9.24
CA GLY A 482 17.94 -11.00 -9.92
C GLY A 482 18.28 -11.54 -11.32
N SER A 483 19.16 -10.86 -12.05
CA SER A 483 19.61 -11.34 -13.37
C SER A 483 20.18 -12.75 -13.25
N ARG A 484 19.76 -13.67 -14.11
CA ARG A 484 20.23 -15.07 -14.07
C ARG A 484 21.56 -15.28 -14.80
N THR A 485 21.86 -14.40 -15.75
CA THR A 485 23.09 -14.46 -16.55
C THR A 485 24.11 -13.41 -16.08
N PRO A 486 25.38 -13.80 -15.86
CA PRO A 486 26.46 -12.84 -15.63
C PRO A 486 26.67 -11.97 -16.86
N GLY A 487 26.95 -10.69 -16.62
CA GLY A 487 27.04 -9.68 -17.66
C GLY A 487 27.25 -8.30 -17.07
N ALA A 488 27.01 -7.27 -17.88
CA ALA A 488 27.08 -5.88 -17.46
C ALA A 488 25.94 -5.07 -18.08
N MET A 489 25.39 -4.17 -17.27
CA MET A 489 24.53 -3.09 -17.71
C MET A 489 25.33 -1.79 -17.62
N VAL A 490 25.46 -1.11 -18.75
CA VAL A 490 26.19 0.16 -18.87
C VAL A 490 25.17 1.27 -19.09
N LEU A 491 25.23 2.30 -18.25
CA LEU A 491 24.42 3.50 -18.34
C LEU A 491 25.34 4.65 -18.73
N LYS A 492 25.05 5.30 -19.86
CA LYS A 492 25.77 6.48 -20.36
C LYS A 492 24.90 7.71 -20.37
N ASP A 493 25.54 8.88 -20.42
CA ASP A 493 24.87 10.19 -20.39
C ASP A 493 23.89 10.31 -19.23
N VAL A 494 24.33 9.84 -18.06
CA VAL A 494 23.46 9.62 -16.91
C VAL A 494 23.04 10.95 -16.29
N ALA A 495 21.75 11.10 -16.05
CA ALA A 495 21.22 12.21 -15.27
C ALA A 495 20.13 11.76 -14.29
N VAL A 496 20.14 12.32 -13.09
CA VAL A 496 19.07 12.12 -12.10
C VAL A 496 18.25 13.41 -11.99
N ASN A 497 16.94 13.27 -12.12
CA ASN A 497 15.97 14.33 -11.91
C ASN A 497 15.39 14.15 -10.50
N LEU A 498 15.55 15.17 -9.65
CA LEU A 498 15.17 15.15 -8.25
C LEU A 498 14.03 16.14 -7.96
N PRO A 499 13.06 15.78 -7.10
CA PRO A 499 12.03 16.68 -6.59
C PRO A 499 12.61 17.52 -5.44
N VAL A 500 13.43 18.52 -5.78
CA VAL A 500 14.10 19.39 -4.81
C VAL A 500 13.11 20.42 -4.28
N VAL A 501 13.07 20.54 -2.95
CA VAL A 501 12.18 21.46 -2.21
C VAL A 501 12.95 22.67 -1.68
N SER A 502 14.18 22.48 -1.20
CA SER A 502 15.03 23.53 -0.65
C SER A 502 16.50 23.18 -0.69
#